data_AF-A0A9J6GBZ9-F1
#
_entry.id   AF-A0A9J6GBZ9-F1
#
_cell.length_a   1.000
_cell.length_b   1.000
_cell.length_c   1.000
_cell.angle_alpha   90.00
_cell.angle_beta   90.00
_cell.angle_gamma   90.00
#
_symmetry.space_group_name_H-M   'P 1'
#
loop_
_entity.id
_entity.type
_entity.pdbx_description
1 polymer ?
#
loop_
_entity_poly.entity_id
_entity_poly.type
_entity_poly.pdbx_seq_one_letter_code
_entity_poly.pdbx_strand_id
1 'polypeptide(L)'
;MDMDYKIIYRPRDGLRLASGSDRQIAAGLQTASGIPESIFNHQVIIQVQAILNLVVASTPNEDCAEALHHVTMLQLGAVMYNVLSYFKHFLEPSRE
;
A
#
# COMPACT_ATOMS: atom_id res chain seq x y z
N MET A 1 -22.94 7.34 15.18
CA MET A 1 -21.49 7.07 15.23
C MET A 1 -20.94 7.55 13.92
N ASP A 2 -20.30 8.73 13.93
CA ASP A 2 -19.74 9.34 12.74
C ASP A 2 -18.52 8.51 12.32
N MET A 3 -18.64 7.81 11.19
CA MET A 3 -17.48 7.19 10.55
C MET A 3 -16.83 8.25 9.67
N ASP A 4 -15.67 8.73 10.08
CA ASP A 4 -14.81 9.60 9.27
C ASP A 4 -14.33 8.81 8.03
N TYR A 5 -15.05 8.91 6.92
CA TYR A 5 -14.61 8.38 5.65
C TYR A 5 -13.47 9.24 5.10
N LYS A 6 -12.23 8.81 5.33
CA LYS A 6 -11.04 9.45 4.76
C LYS A 6 -10.96 9.15 3.27
N ILE A 7 -11.27 10.14 2.44
CA ILE A 7 -11.20 10.06 0.98
C ILE A 7 -9.74 9.77 0.56
N ILE A 8 -9.49 8.59 -0.01
CA ILE A 8 -8.21 8.26 -0.63
C ILE A 8 -8.25 8.69 -2.10
N TYR A 9 -7.61 9.82 -2.39
CA TYR A 9 -7.36 10.35 -3.72
C TYR A 9 -6.74 9.26 -4.62
N ARG A 10 -7.29 9.05 -5.83
CA ARG A 10 -6.67 8.16 -6.83
C ARG A 10 -5.54 8.93 -7.52
N PRO A 11 -4.26 8.56 -7.38
CA PRO A 11 -3.28 8.98 -8.36
C PRO A 11 -3.64 8.26 -9.68
N ARG A 12 -3.94 9.04 -10.73
CA ARG A 12 -3.70 8.56 -12.09
C ARG A 12 -2.19 8.30 -12.16
N ASP A 13 -1.82 7.17 -12.75
CA ASP A 13 -0.46 6.60 -12.81
C ASP A 13 -0.18 5.64 -11.64
N GLY A 14 -0.45 4.35 -11.87
CA GLY A 14 0.16 3.28 -11.08
C GLY A 14 1.67 3.47 -11.05
N LEU A 15 2.31 3.15 -9.91
CA LEU A 15 3.71 3.49 -9.64
C LEU A 15 4.56 3.41 -10.91
N ARG A 16 4.92 4.57 -11.46
CA ARG A 16 6.18 4.65 -12.18
C ARG A 16 7.24 4.53 -11.10
N LEU A 17 7.72 3.31 -10.86
CA LEU A 17 8.87 2.98 -10.01
C LEU A 17 10.10 3.74 -10.55
N ALA A 18 10.17 5.03 -10.25
CA ALA A 18 11.13 5.98 -10.81
C ALA A 18 12.45 6.00 -10.01
N SER A 19 12.51 5.31 -8.87
CA SER A 19 13.72 5.17 -8.05
C SER A 19 13.97 3.70 -7.67
N GLY A 20 15.24 3.32 -7.54
CA GLY A 20 15.62 1.98 -7.05
C GLY A 20 15.12 1.70 -5.62
N SER A 21 14.91 2.75 -4.83
CA SER A 21 14.42 2.68 -3.45
C SER A 21 12.97 2.18 -3.39
N ASP A 22 12.10 2.60 -4.31
CA ASP A 22 10.70 2.17 -4.31
C ASP A 22 10.55 0.70 -4.67
N ARG A 23 11.45 0.16 -5.52
CA ARG A 23 11.50 -1.29 -5.82
C ARG A 23 11.91 -2.10 -4.59
N GLN A 24 12.87 -1.61 -3.81
CA GLN A 24 13.28 -2.25 -2.57
C GLN A 24 12.18 -2.21 -1.52
N ILE A 25 11.42 -1.11 -1.44
CA ILE A 25 10.24 -0.99 -0.58
C ILE A 25 9.16 -1.99 -1.00
N ALA A 26 8.84 -2.06 -2.29
CA ALA A 26 7.85 -3.00 -2.80
C ALA A 26 8.24 -4.47 -2.53
N ALA A 27 9.50 -4.83 -2.80
CA ALA A 27 10.01 -6.18 -2.54
C ALA A 27 10.02 -6.53 -1.05
N GLY A 28 10.45 -5.59 -0.21
CA GLY A 28 10.44 -5.75 1.25
C GLY A 28 9.02 -5.93 1.80
N LEU A 29 8.08 -5.10 1.32
CA LEU A 29 6.68 -5.18 1.72
C LEU A 29 6.01 -6.47 1.24
N GLN A 30 6.32 -6.92 0.02
CA GLN A 30 5.84 -8.21 -0.51
C GLN A 30 6.36 -9.38 0.33
N THR A 31 7.65 -9.36 0.67
CA THR A 31 8.27 -10.40 1.51
C THR A 31 7.66 -10.41 2.91
N ALA A 32 7.49 -9.24 3.53
CA ALA A 32 6.96 -9.11 4.89
C ALA A 32 5.48 -9.51 4.99
N SER A 33 4.67 -9.20 3.96
CA SER A 33 3.25 -9.55 3.92
C SER A 33 3.00 -11.01 3.52
N GLY A 34 3.99 -11.70 2.94
CA GLY A 34 3.84 -13.08 2.45
C GLY A 34 2.92 -13.21 1.24
N ILE A 35 2.46 -12.09 0.65
CA ILE A 35 1.59 -12.10 -0.52
C ILE A 35 2.39 -12.60 -1.72
N PRO A 36 1.88 -13.57 -2.50
CA PRO A 36 2.55 -14.03 -3.71
C PRO A 36 2.85 -12.87 -4.67
N GLU A 37 4.07 -12.83 -5.22
CA GLU A 37 4.53 -11.74 -6.09
C GLU A 37 3.56 -11.49 -7.27
N SER A 38 3.00 -12.55 -7.85
CA SER A 38 2.02 -12.46 -8.94
C SER A 38 0.76 -11.70 -8.54
N ILE A 39 0.31 -11.83 -7.29
CA ILE A 39 -0.87 -11.13 -6.77
C ILE A 39 -0.47 -9.71 -6.38
N PHE A 40 0.65 -9.58 -5.67
CA PHE A 40 1.15 -8.31 -5.17
C PHE A 40 1.34 -7.28 -6.29
N ASN A 41 2.03 -7.65 -7.38
CA ASN A 41 2.33 -6.74 -8.48
C ASN A 41 1.09 -6.24 -9.24
N HIS A 42 -0.04 -6.96 -9.16
CA HIS A 42 -1.27 -6.62 -9.89
C HIS A 42 -2.35 -6.00 -9.00
N GLN A 43 -2.36 -6.31 -7.70
CA GLN A 43 -3.44 -5.94 -6.80
C GLN A 43 -3.00 -4.97 -5.70
N VAL A 44 -1.71 -4.85 -5.41
CA VAL A 44 -1.20 -3.95 -4.37
C VAL A 44 -0.64 -2.68 -5.00
N ILE A 45 -1.19 -1.55 -4.59
CA ILE A 45 -0.72 -0.20 -4.95
C ILE A 45 0.01 0.37 -3.74
N ILE A 46 1.22 0.87 -3.96
CA ILE A 46 2.09 1.42 -2.93
C ILE A 46 2.35 2.89 -3.19
N GLN A 47 2.32 3.71 -2.14
CA GLN A 47 2.73 5.10 -2.19
C GLN A 47 3.72 5.37 -1.07
N VAL A 48 4.92 5.82 -1.42
CA VAL A 48 5.98 6.12 -0.47
C VAL A 48 6.01 7.62 -0.18
N GLN A 49 5.93 7.99 1.08
CA GLN A 49 6.10 9.34 1.60
C GLN A 49 7.45 9.43 2.32
N ALA A 50 8.52 9.61 1.55
CA ALA A 50 9.90 9.54 2.03
C ALA A 50 10.21 10.51 3.18
N ILE A 51 9.65 11.73 3.15
CA ILE A 51 9.85 12.74 4.22
C ILE A 51 9.31 12.25 5.56
N LEU A 52 8.22 11.47 5.54
CA LEU A 52 7.55 10.96 6.73
C LEU A 52 7.99 9.53 7.09
N ASN A 53 8.91 8.94 6.34
CA ASN A 53 9.23 7.51 6.40
C ASN A 53 7.95 6.66 6.46
N LEU A 54 7.01 6.92 5.56
CA LEU A 54 5.70 6.28 5.55
C LEU A 54 5.47 5.59 4.20
N VAL A 55 4.99 4.35 4.25
CA VAL A 55 4.55 3.58 3.09
C VAL A 55 3.06 3.34 3.23
N VAL A 56 2.29 3.79 2.25
CA VAL A 56 0.85 3.54 2.18
C VAL A 56 0.63 2.42 1.17
N ALA A 57 0.07 1.31 1.61
CA ALA A 57 -0.28 0.18 0.76
C ALA A 57 -1.81 0.07 0.65
N SER A 58 -2.32 -0.20 -0.54
CA SER A 58 -3.75 -0.38 -0.75
C SER A 58 -4.03 -1.49 -1.75
N THR A 59 -5.10 -2.23 -1.53
CA THR A 59 -5.50 -3.34 -2.39
C THR A 59 -7.02 -3.48 -2.38
N PRO A 60 -7.64 -3.91 -3.48
CA PRO A 60 -9.06 -4.24 -3.52
C PRO A 60 -9.36 -5.68 -3.07
N ASN A 61 -8.34 -6.47 -2.72
CA ASN A 61 -8.47 -7.84 -2.24
C ASN A 61 -8.36 -7.86 -0.71
N GLU A 62 -9.36 -8.45 -0.05
CA GLU A 62 -9.50 -8.44 1.42
C GLU A 62 -8.39 -9.25 2.09
N ASP A 63 -8.10 -10.46 1.60
CA ASP A 63 -7.01 -11.31 2.10
C ASP A 63 -5.65 -10.59 2.01
N CYS A 64 -5.43 -9.88 0.91
CA CYS A 64 -4.22 -9.07 0.74
C CYS A 64 -4.18 -7.88 1.69
N ALA A 65 -5.33 -7.26 1.98
CA ALA A 65 -5.40 -6.13 2.91
C ALA A 65 -5.10 -6.57 4.34
N GLU A 66 -5.64 -7.72 4.75
CA GLU A 66 -5.36 -8.34 6.06
C GLU A 66 -3.87 -8.67 6.19
N ALA A 67 -3.29 -9.34 5.19
CA ALA A 67 -1.86 -9.66 5.16
C ALA A 67 -0.97 -8.39 5.25
N LEU A 68 -1.34 -7.32 4.55
CA LEU A 68 -0.64 -6.03 4.63
C LEU A 68 -0.85 -5.32 5.98
N HIS A 69 -2.00 -5.50 6.63
CA HIS A 69 -2.31 -4.89 7.93
C HIS A 69 -1.42 -5.40 9.06
N HIS A 70 -0.95 -6.65 8.96
CA HIS A 70 0.01 -7.20 9.90
C HIS A 70 1.43 -6.62 9.74
N VAL A 71 1.74 -6.01 8.61
CA VAL A 71 3.02 -5.33 8.39
C VAL A 71 2.88 -3.88 8.82
N THR A 72 3.27 -3.57 10.05
CA THR A 72 3.18 -2.20 10.61
C THR A 72 4.44 -1.37 10.37
N MET A 73 5.58 -2.03 10.17
CA MET A 73 6.88 -1.40 9.92
C MET A 73 7.68 -2.20 8.90
N LEU A 74 8.48 -1.50 8.10
CA LEU A 74 9.42 -2.08 7.15
C LEU A 74 10.80 -1.48 7.34
N GLN A 75 11.80 -2.31 7.64
CA GLN A 75 13.19 -1.88 7.77
C GLN A 75 13.95 -2.14 6.46
N LEU A 76 14.58 -1.09 5.92
CA LEU A 76 15.42 -1.15 4.73
C LEU A 76 16.77 -0.51 5.02
N GLY A 77 17.77 -1.37 5.25
CA GLY A 77 19.09 -0.92 5.71
C GLY A 77 18.97 -0.19 7.05
N ALA A 78 19.39 1.08 7.07
CA ALA A 78 19.37 1.94 8.25
C ALA A 78 18.04 2.72 8.43
N VAL A 79 17.12 2.67 7.47
CA VAL A 79 15.86 3.42 7.51
C VAL A 79 14.72 2.50 7.90
N MET A 80 13.85 3.00 8.78
CA MET A 80 12.62 2.33 9.19
C MET A 80 11.43 3.11 8.64
N TYR A 81 10.55 2.42 7.92
CA TYR A 81 9.32 2.97 7.39
C TYR A 81 8.13 2.47 8.19
N ASN A 82 7.22 3.37 8.57
CA ASN A 82 5.89 3.00 9.02
C ASN A 82 5.08 2.53 7.81
N VAL A 83 4.24 1.52 7.99
CA VAL A 83 3.38 0.99 6.94
C VAL A 83 1.92 1.20 7.35
N LEU A 84 1.15 1.82 6.48
CA LEU A 84 -0.29 1.96 6.61
C LEU A 84 -0.97 1.20 5.48
N SER A 85 -1.80 0.22 5.81
CA SER A 85 -2.60 -0.53 4.85
C SER A 85 -4.04 -0.04 4.83
N TYR A 86 -4.63 -0.02 3.64
CA TYR A 86 -6.05 0.27 3.45
C TYR A 86 -6.70 -0.77 2.55
N PHE A 87 -7.82 -1.33 2.99
CA PHE A 87 -8.70 -2.07 2.11
C PHE A 87 -9.50 -1.07 1.26
N LYS A 88 -9.27 -1.07 -0.05
CA LYS A 88 -9.96 -0.17 -0.95
C LYS A 88 -11.26 -0.83 -1.41
N HIS A 89 -12.33 -0.68 -0.64
CA HIS A 89 -13.67 -0.84 -1.21
C HIS A 89 -13.77 0.17 -2.35
N PHE A 90 -13.90 -0.31 -3.59
CA PHE A 90 -14.35 0.53 -4.68
C PHE A 90 -15.76 0.99 -4.29
N LEU A 91 -15.87 2.19 -3.71
CA LEU A 91 -17.10 2.96 -3.81
C LEU A 91 -17.29 3.18 -5.31
N GLU A 92 -18.17 2.39 -5.92
CA GLU A 92 -18.75 2.77 -7.19
C GLU A 92 -19.28 4.20 -7.02
N PRO A 93 -19.02 5.11 -7.98
CA PRO A 93 -19.71 6.38 -7.94
C PRO A 93 -21.20 6.06 -8.01
N SER A 94 -21.93 6.33 -6.93
CA SER A 94 -23.38 6.33 -6.94
C SER A 94 -23.81 7.22 -8.10
N ARG A 95 -24.33 6.59 -9.16
CA ARG A 95 -25.02 7.30 -10.23
C ARG A 95 -26.34 7.79 -9.64
N GLU A 96 -26.31 8.97 -9.04
CA GLU A 96 -27.49 9.84 -8.92
C GLU A 96 -27.41 10.94 -9.97
#